data_AF-A0A3A6MZE4-F1
#
_entry.id   AF-A0A3A6MZE4-F1
#
_cell.length_a   1.000
_cell.length_b   1.000
_cell.length_c   1.000
_cell.angle_alpha   90.00
_cell.angle_beta   90.00
_cell.angle_gamma   90.00
#
_symmetry.space_group_name_H-M   'P 1'
#
loop_
_entity.id
_entity.type
_entity.pdbx_description
1 polymer ?
#
loop_
_entity_poly.entity_id
_entity_poly.type
_entity_poly.pdbx_seq_one_letter_code
_entity_poly.pdbx_strand_id
1 'polypeptide(L)'
;MAESRENFVELRTDTPPDYQDGPKPPWHERKAAYVERIRKEVYPLYRVTLADKLHNTRSTVMDYRRFGDTIWARFKASKEDQLQYHRALVEAFREAGAPYHLVSELDSLI
;
A
#
# COMPACT_ATOMS: atom_id res chain seq x y z
N MET A 1 -0.10 26.31 15.68
CA MET A 1 0.38 24.99 16.13
C MET A 1 -0.80 24.05 16.34
N ALA A 2 -1.44 23.59 15.26
CA ALA A 2 -2.49 22.56 15.31
C ALA A 2 -2.66 21.75 14.00
N GLU A 3 -2.01 22.10 12.88
CA GLU A 3 -2.24 21.42 11.59
C GLU A 3 -1.37 20.19 11.31
N SER A 4 -0.31 19.93 12.08
CA SER A 4 0.68 18.90 11.72
C SER A 4 0.44 17.52 12.35
N ARG A 5 -0.58 17.35 13.20
CA ARG A 5 -0.85 16.09 13.91
C ARG A 5 -2.00 15.26 13.33
N GLU A 6 -2.81 15.80 12.43
CA GLU A 6 -4.06 15.14 12.01
C GLU A 6 -3.91 14.17 10.83
N ASN A 7 -2.84 14.23 10.03
CA ASN A 7 -2.87 13.57 8.72
C ASN A 7 -2.26 12.16 8.62
N PHE A 8 -1.60 11.61 9.65
CA PHE A 8 -0.95 10.28 9.51
C PHE A 8 -1.94 9.10 9.41
N VAL A 9 -3.12 9.24 10.01
CA VAL A 9 -4.14 8.17 10.06
C VAL A 9 -4.97 8.15 8.78
N GLU A 10 -5.30 9.31 8.22
CA GLU A 10 -6.09 9.44 6.98
C GLU A 10 -5.32 8.92 5.75
N LEU A 11 -4.00 9.05 5.74
CA LEU A 11 -3.13 8.57 4.65
C LEU A 11 -3.08 7.04 4.51
N ARG A 12 -3.64 6.30 5.48
CA ARG A 12 -3.51 4.84 5.59
C ARG A 12 -4.50 4.06 4.73
N THR A 13 -5.53 4.70 4.20
CA THR A 13 -6.63 4.04 3.48
C THR A 13 -6.62 4.31 1.98
N ASP A 14 -6.93 3.29 1.17
CA ASP A 14 -7.30 3.44 -0.25
C ASP A 14 -8.77 3.83 -0.42
N THR A 15 -9.46 4.13 0.68
CA THR A 15 -10.81 4.67 0.67
C THR A 15 -10.72 6.17 0.38
N PRO A 16 -11.48 6.69 -0.59
CA PRO A 16 -11.53 8.12 -0.86
C PRO A 16 -11.95 8.93 0.39
N PRO A 17 -11.45 10.17 0.58
CA PRO A 17 -11.79 11.01 1.72
C PRO A 17 -13.29 11.35 1.81
N ASP A 18 -13.96 11.37 0.66
CA ASP A 18 -15.37 11.69 0.47
C ASP A 18 -16.29 10.46 0.42
N TYR A 19 -15.80 9.29 0.84
CA TYR A 19 -16.61 8.07 0.86
C TYR A 19 -17.75 8.16 1.89
N GLN A 20 -18.98 8.23 1.40
CA GLN A 20 -20.21 8.31 2.21
C GLN A 20 -20.99 6.98 2.20
N ASP A 21 -20.39 5.93 2.77
CA ASP A 21 -21.04 4.63 3.03
C ASP A 21 -21.92 4.08 1.87
N GLY A 22 -21.31 3.98 0.68
CA GLY A 22 -21.88 3.36 -0.53
C GLY A 22 -20.99 2.26 -1.13
N PRO A 23 -21.28 1.71 -2.31
CA PRO A 23 -20.36 0.77 -2.95
C PRO A 23 -19.02 1.46 -3.22
N LYS A 24 -17.94 0.90 -2.65
CA LYS A 24 -16.57 1.41 -2.90
C LYS A 24 -16.26 1.35 -4.41
N PRO A 25 -15.51 2.33 -4.97
CA PRO A 25 -15.03 2.26 -6.35
C PRO A 25 -14.32 0.93 -6.63
N PRO A 26 -14.21 0.44 -7.86
CA PRO A 26 -13.49 -0.79 -8.20
C PRO A 26 -12.09 -0.87 -7.59
N TRP A 27 -11.63 -2.10 -7.29
CA TRP A 27 -10.33 -2.31 -6.61
C TRP A 27 -9.17 -1.64 -7.36
N HIS A 28 -9.11 -1.80 -8.69
CA HIS A 28 -8.05 -1.21 -9.52
C HIS A 28 -8.03 0.32 -9.44
N GLU A 29 -9.20 0.97 -9.49
CA GLU A 29 -9.31 2.43 -9.40
C GLU A 29 -8.81 2.95 -8.05
N ARG A 30 -9.25 2.32 -6.95
CA ARG A 30 -8.78 2.71 -5.61
C ARG A 30 -7.27 2.52 -5.46
N LYS A 31 -6.73 1.41 -5.97
CA LYS A 31 -5.29 1.13 -5.88
C LYS A 31 -4.46 2.05 -6.75
N ALA A 32 -4.90 2.38 -7.97
CA ALA A 32 -4.23 3.33 -8.83
C ALA A 32 -4.20 4.74 -8.21
N ALA A 33 -5.34 5.21 -7.70
CA ALA A 33 -5.42 6.50 -7.02
C ALA A 33 -4.52 6.55 -5.77
N TYR A 34 -4.44 5.44 -5.03
CA TYR A 34 -3.58 5.33 -3.85
C TYR A 34 -2.08 5.40 -4.20
N VAL A 35 -1.65 4.69 -5.25
CA VAL A 35 -0.26 4.74 -5.74
C VAL A 35 0.09 6.16 -6.19
N GLU A 36 -0.80 6.81 -6.93
CA GLU A 36 -0.59 8.17 -7.40
C GLU A 36 -0.51 9.19 -6.26
N ARG A 37 -1.27 8.97 -5.19
CA ARG A 37 -1.19 9.79 -3.99
C ARG A 37 0.18 9.65 -3.31
N ILE A 38 0.71 8.44 -3.19
CA ILE A 38 2.04 8.21 -2.62
C ILE A 38 3.11 8.99 -3.40
N ARG A 39 3.06 8.98 -4.74
CA ARG A 39 4.01 9.73 -5.57
C ARG A 39 4.03 11.24 -5.31
N LYS A 40 2.87 11.79 -4.96
CA LYS A 40 2.69 13.24 -4.75
C LYS A 40 3.07 13.68 -3.33
N GLU A 41 3.13 12.75 -2.40
CA GLU A 41 3.49 13.02 -1.01
C GLU A 41 4.98 12.80 -0.78
N VAL A 42 5.56 13.50 0.20
CA VAL A 42 6.99 13.42 0.51
C VAL A 42 7.18 12.85 1.92
N TYR A 43 8.25 12.07 2.10
CA TYR A 43 8.66 11.58 3.42
C TYR A 43 8.80 12.76 4.41
N PRO A 44 8.37 12.65 5.69
CA PRO A 44 7.92 11.44 6.39
C PRO A 44 6.41 11.18 6.41
N LEU A 45 5.59 11.89 5.63
CA LEU A 45 4.12 11.84 5.75
C LEU A 45 3.53 10.42 5.60
N TYR A 46 4.06 9.62 4.68
CA TYR A 46 3.60 8.25 4.45
C TYR A 46 4.40 7.19 5.24
N ARG A 47 5.21 7.55 6.25
CA ARG A 47 6.02 6.57 7.01
C ARG A 47 5.19 5.43 7.61
N VAL A 48 3.97 5.74 8.07
CA VAL A 48 3.04 4.78 8.66
C VAL A 48 2.49 3.87 7.57
N THR A 49 2.18 4.45 6.40
CA THR A 49 1.76 3.72 5.20
C THR A 49 2.84 2.74 4.72
N LEU A 50 4.10 3.17 4.64
CA LEU A 50 5.21 2.29 4.27
C LEU A 50 5.38 1.13 5.26
N ALA A 51 5.33 1.41 6.57
CA ALA A 51 5.41 0.38 7.60
C ALA A 51 4.24 -0.62 7.51
N ASP A 52 3.02 -0.13 7.26
CA ASP A 52 1.83 -0.96 7.05
C ASP A 52 2.00 -1.88 5.83
N LYS A 53 2.44 -1.34 4.69
CA LYS A 53 2.64 -2.14 3.48
C LYS A 53 3.75 -3.17 3.64
N LEU A 54 4.86 -2.81 4.28
CA LEU A 54 5.92 -3.76 4.57
C LEU A 54 5.44 -4.90 5.47
N HIS A 55 4.68 -4.61 6.52
CA HIS A 55 4.09 -5.63 7.38
C HIS A 55 3.11 -6.54 6.61
N ASN A 56 2.20 -5.95 5.84
CA ASN A 56 1.21 -6.70 5.06
C ASN A 56 1.88 -7.61 4.01
N THR A 57 2.93 -7.14 3.34
CA THR A 57 3.69 -7.94 2.38
C THR A 57 4.43 -9.08 3.07
N ARG A 58 5.12 -8.84 4.20
CA ARG A 58 5.78 -9.89 4.98
C ARG A 58 4.79 -10.96 5.43
N SER A 59 3.65 -10.56 5.98
CA SER A 59 2.58 -11.47 6.41
C SER A 59 2.04 -12.31 5.24
N THR A 60 1.84 -11.68 4.08
CA THR A 60 1.39 -12.38 2.86
C THR A 60 2.42 -13.41 2.39
N VAL A 61 3.72 -13.08 2.38
CA VAL A 61 4.79 -14.01 2.02
C VAL A 61 4.90 -15.16 3.02
N MET A 62 4.77 -14.89 4.32
CA MET A 62 4.74 -15.94 5.35
C MET A 62 3.57 -16.90 5.16
N ASP A 63 2.37 -16.37 4.92
CA ASP A 63 1.18 -17.16 4.64
C ASP A 63 1.33 -17.96 3.35
N TYR A 64 1.91 -17.37 2.30
CA TYR A 64 2.18 -18.07 1.04
C TYR A 64 3.12 -19.26 1.26
N ARG A 65 4.20 -19.08 2.02
CA ARG A 65 5.13 -20.17 2.36
C ARG A 65 4.47 -21.30 3.15
N ARG A 66 3.43 -20.99 3.94
CA ARG A 66 2.73 -21.97 4.78
C ARG A 66 1.57 -22.67 4.08
N PHE A 67 0.81 -21.94 3.26
CA PHE A 67 -0.47 -22.40 2.70
C PHE A 67 -0.48 -22.43 1.16
N GLY A 68 0.59 -21.99 0.51
CA GLY A 68 0.71 -21.94 -0.95
C GLY A 68 -0.30 -20.98 -1.58
N ASP A 69 -0.72 -21.28 -2.80
CA ASP A 69 -1.64 -20.43 -3.58
C ASP A 69 -3.07 -20.35 -3.01
N THR A 70 -3.41 -21.12 -1.97
CA THR A 70 -4.74 -21.05 -1.34
C THR A 70 -5.03 -19.69 -0.69
N ILE A 71 -3.99 -18.92 -0.35
CA ILE A 71 -4.13 -17.61 0.28
C ILE A 71 -4.77 -16.59 -0.65
N TRP A 72 -4.64 -16.75 -1.97
CA TRP A 72 -5.08 -15.76 -2.94
C TRP A 72 -6.60 -15.62 -2.96
N ALA A 73 -7.33 -16.67 -2.56
CA ALA A 73 -8.78 -16.63 -2.41
C ALA A 73 -9.27 -15.64 -1.32
N ARG A 74 -8.38 -15.19 -0.42
CA ARG A 74 -8.70 -14.18 0.62
C ARG A 74 -8.67 -12.75 0.07
N PHE A 75 -8.11 -12.54 -1.12
CA PHE A 75 -7.93 -11.22 -1.72
C PHE A 75 -9.04 -10.91 -2.71
N LYS A 76 -9.34 -9.62 -2.88
CA LYS A 76 -10.34 -9.14 -3.85
C LYS A 76 -9.84 -9.11 -5.30
N ALA A 77 -8.54 -9.26 -5.51
CA ALA A 77 -7.88 -9.19 -6.82
C ALA A 77 -6.99 -10.42 -7.01
N SER A 78 -6.66 -10.74 -8.26
CA SER A 78 -5.84 -11.90 -8.61
C SER A 78 -4.43 -11.79 -8.02
N LYS A 79 -3.70 -12.91 -7.99
CA LYS A 79 -2.28 -12.95 -7.59
C LYS A 79 -1.46 -11.98 -8.43
N GLU A 80 -1.70 -11.97 -9.74
CA GLU A 80 -1.03 -11.12 -10.72
C GLU A 80 -1.32 -9.64 -10.44
N ASP A 81 -2.57 -9.30 -10.12
CA ASP A 81 -2.96 -7.92 -9.75
C ASP A 81 -2.29 -7.48 -8.44
N GLN A 82 -2.25 -8.35 -7.43
CA GLN A 82 -1.54 -8.05 -6.18
C GLN A 82 -0.06 -7.78 -6.45
N LEU A 83 0.58 -8.61 -7.28
CA LEU A 83 1.98 -8.46 -7.64
C LEU A 83 2.26 -7.14 -8.36
N GLN A 84 1.44 -6.80 -9.36
CA GLN A 84 1.55 -5.53 -10.09
C GLN A 84 1.33 -4.32 -9.17
N TYR A 85 0.35 -4.40 -8.26
CA TYR A 85 0.09 -3.35 -7.29
C TYR A 85 1.26 -3.15 -6.32
N HIS A 86 1.85 -4.24 -5.81
CA HIS A 86 3.00 -4.17 -4.92
C HIS A 86 4.24 -3.60 -5.62
N ARG A 87 4.48 -3.93 -6.89
CA ARG A 87 5.55 -3.30 -7.71
C ARG A 87 5.31 -1.80 -7.91
N ALA A 88 4.07 -1.40 -8.21
CA ALA A 88 3.73 0.01 -8.37
C ALA A 88 3.92 0.81 -7.07
N LEU A 89 3.66 0.19 -5.91
CA LEU A 89 3.96 0.80 -4.60
C LEU A 89 5.46 1.01 -4.38
N VAL A 90 6.30 0.03 -4.72
CA VAL A 90 7.76 0.15 -4.61
C VAL A 90 8.25 1.36 -5.39
N GLU A 91 7.85 1.48 -6.66
CA GLU A 91 8.25 2.61 -7.50
C GLU A 91 7.74 3.94 -6.94
N ALA A 92 6.47 4.00 -6.51
CA ALA A 92 5.93 5.22 -5.91
C ALA A 92 6.67 5.63 -4.63
N PHE A 93 7.06 4.68 -3.76
CA PHE A 93 7.86 4.99 -2.57
C PHE A 93 9.29 5.45 -2.93
N ARG A 94 9.90 4.89 -3.98
CA ARG A 94 11.20 5.38 -4.49
C ARG A 94 11.10 6.84 -4.92
N GLU A 95 10.12 7.14 -5.77
CA GLU A 95 9.86 8.48 -6.30
C GLU A 95 9.54 9.48 -5.17
N ALA A 96 8.81 9.05 -4.15
CA ALA A 96 8.43 9.87 -3.01
C ALA A 96 9.56 10.14 -2.00
N GLY A 97 10.78 9.62 -2.25
CA GLY A 97 11.96 9.83 -1.39
C GLY A 97 11.97 8.99 -0.10
N ALA A 98 11.36 7.80 -0.11
CA ALA A 98 11.31 6.94 1.07
C ALA A 98 12.70 6.39 1.43
N PRO A 99 12.94 6.01 2.70
CA PRO A 99 14.23 5.44 3.10
C PRO A 99 14.57 4.18 2.30
N TYR A 100 15.73 4.20 1.64
CA TYR A 100 16.19 3.14 0.74
C TYR A 100 16.08 1.73 1.34
N HIS A 101 16.48 1.55 2.60
CA HIS A 101 16.46 0.25 3.27
C HIS A 101 15.04 -0.33 3.40
N LEU A 102 14.02 0.50 3.65
CA LEU A 102 12.63 0.04 3.76
C LEU A 102 12.04 -0.31 2.39
N VAL A 103 12.37 0.49 1.37
CA VAL A 103 11.90 0.25 0.00
C VAL A 103 12.59 -0.98 -0.60
N SER A 104 13.90 -1.12 -0.38
CA SER A 104 14.67 -2.29 -0.81
C SER A 104 14.17 -3.56 -0.12
N GLU A 105 13.77 -3.48 1.13
CA GLU A 105 13.18 -4.63 1.81
C GLU A 105 11.82 -4.99 1.21
N LEU A 106 10.94 -4.00 1.01
CA LEU A 106 9.64 -4.23 0.37
C LEU A 106 9.80 -4.89 -1.01
N ASP A 107 10.73 -4.38 -1.82
CA ASP A 107 11.05 -4.91 -3.15
C ASP A 107 11.55 -6.36 -3.09
N SER A 108 12.36 -6.72 -2.10
CA SER A 108 12.89 -8.09 -1.94
C SER A 108 11.83 -9.17 -1.63
N LEU A 109 10.62 -8.75 -1.25
CA LEU A 109 9.50 -9.63 -0.93
C LEU A 109 8.58 -9.92 -2.12
N ILE A 110 8.81 -9.25 -3.25
CA ILE A 110 7.94 -9.19 -4.44
C ILE A 110 8.66 -9.85 -5.63
#